data_AF-A0A2U3NUM0-F1
#
_entry.id   AF-A0A2U3NUM0-F1
#
_cell.length_a   1.000
_cell.length_b   1.000
_cell.length_c   1.000
_cell.angle_alpha   90.00
_cell.angle_beta   90.00
_cell.angle_gamma   90.00
#
_symmetry.space_group_name_H-M   'P 1'
#
loop_
_entity.id
_entity.type
_entity.pdbx_description
1 polymer ?
#
loop_
_entity_poly.entity_id
_entity_poly.type
_entity_poly.pdbx_seq_one_letter_code
_entity_poly.pdbx_strand_id
1 'polypeptide(L)'
;MKWVTYRDADGPRTGVLSGDEIHALTPGVTLLDLVGRGADGLREAGEGALRSASAVVRLGDVKLMAPIPNPPSIRDSLCFLEHMRNCQAALGAGRELADTWYRIPAFYFACPATVLGPYDDAPIAPGSAWQDFELEVAAVIGASGKDLTVDEAERAIIGYMIFNDWSARDLQQLEGQLAIGQAKGKDSGVTLGPYLVTPDELEPHRRDGKLSLQVSALVNDSEIGSGSTDQMDWSFGEVISYASRGVTLRPGDVFGSGTVPTCTLIEHLSMTDLESFPGWLRAGDVVTLRVQGLGETRQTVRASAPPVRVNRAPARLPYTRGLHDVADKVWAWTLPDGGYGWSNAGLVSGDGASLLVDTLFDLALTREMLAAMKPITDRAPITDALITHSNGDHTHGNQLLDASVRIIAATDTAEEIAHGMPPELLAMVQTGNLGPVATPYTRERFGHFDFSGIEVRNADLTFERDLTIDVGGRRVDLLNLGPAHTAADSVVHVPDAGVLFGGDLLFIGCTPIVWAGPIANWVAACDAMIALDAPIVVPGHGPVTDPDGIRAVRGYLAHVAEQTEAAHRKGLSWAEAADTIDLGEYAGWLDAERVVVNVYQKYRELEPDTPQLEAMALLVMQADWLAKRG
;
A
#
# COMPACT_ATOMS: atom_id res chain seq x y z
N MET A 1 -12.52 38.09 -21.90
CA MET A 1 -12.45 38.49 -20.47
C MET A 1 -11.78 37.44 -19.59
N LYS A 2 -11.13 37.88 -18.50
CA LYS A 2 -10.60 37.02 -17.43
C LYS A 2 -11.42 37.19 -16.15
N TRP A 3 -12.00 36.10 -15.64
CA TRP A 3 -12.85 36.10 -14.45
C TRP A 3 -12.12 35.49 -13.26
N VAL A 4 -12.34 36.09 -12.08
CA VAL A 4 -11.77 35.64 -10.81
C VAL A 4 -12.85 35.45 -9.76
N THR A 5 -12.59 34.49 -8.87
CA THR A 5 -13.21 34.45 -7.55
C THR A 5 -12.12 34.71 -6.52
N TYR A 6 -12.35 35.62 -5.57
CA TYR A 6 -11.38 35.99 -4.54
C TYR A 6 -12.08 36.14 -3.19
N ARG A 7 -11.31 36.12 -2.11
CA ARG A 7 -11.83 36.31 -0.74
C ARG A 7 -11.60 37.76 -0.29
N ASP A 8 -12.67 38.44 0.10
CA ASP A 8 -12.61 39.69 0.85
C ASP A 8 -12.94 39.47 2.35
N ALA A 9 -13.10 40.55 3.11
CA ALA A 9 -13.42 40.47 4.54
C ALA A 9 -14.81 39.86 4.84
N ASP A 10 -15.76 39.98 3.89
CA ASP A 10 -17.15 39.57 4.05
C ASP A 10 -17.43 38.19 3.39
N GLY A 11 -16.52 37.69 2.55
CA GLY A 11 -16.58 36.35 1.98
C GLY A 11 -16.05 36.25 0.54
N PRO A 12 -16.48 35.22 -0.21
CA PRO A 12 -16.16 35.09 -1.63
C PRO A 12 -16.79 36.20 -2.48
N ARG A 13 -16.02 36.75 -3.41
CA ARG A 13 -16.41 37.78 -4.38
C ARG A 13 -16.02 37.35 -5.79
N THR A 14 -16.84 37.78 -6.76
CA THR A 14 -16.59 37.58 -8.18
C THR A 14 -16.18 38.90 -8.84
N GLY A 15 -15.24 38.86 -9.76
CA GLY A 15 -14.80 40.04 -10.51
C GLY A 15 -14.22 39.73 -11.87
N VAL A 16 -14.07 40.77 -12.69
CA VAL A 16 -13.33 40.74 -13.94
C VAL A 16 -11.96 41.37 -13.73
N LEU A 17 -10.91 40.69 -14.17
CA LEU A 17 -9.54 41.19 -14.13
C LEU A 17 -9.26 42.06 -15.37
N SER A 18 -8.77 43.28 -15.15
CA SER A 18 -8.29 44.20 -16.18
C SER A 18 -6.96 44.81 -15.71
N GLY A 19 -5.85 44.46 -16.39
CA GLY A 19 -4.53 44.81 -15.89
C GLY A 19 -4.23 44.09 -14.57
N ASP A 20 -3.89 44.84 -13.52
CA ASP A 20 -3.68 44.35 -12.16
C ASP A 20 -4.89 44.62 -11.23
N GLU A 21 -6.00 45.10 -11.78
CA GLU A 21 -7.20 45.46 -11.03
C GLU A 21 -8.36 44.48 -11.26
N ILE A 22 -9.03 44.11 -10.18
CA ILE A 22 -10.25 43.31 -10.19
C ILE A 22 -11.44 44.27 -10.04
N HIS A 23 -12.28 44.32 -11.07
CA HIS A 23 -13.54 45.03 -11.08
C HIS A 23 -14.64 44.12 -10.51
N ALA A 24 -14.98 44.34 -9.25
CA ALA A 24 -15.84 43.45 -8.48
C ALA A 24 -17.32 43.62 -8.82
N LEU A 25 -18.02 42.49 -8.96
CA LEU A 25 -19.48 42.43 -9.04
C LEU A 25 -20.09 42.70 -7.66
N THR A 26 -21.38 43.01 -7.66
CA THR A 26 -22.18 43.18 -6.44
C THR A 26 -22.02 41.95 -5.53
N PRO A 27 -21.85 42.13 -4.19
CA PRO A 27 -21.78 41.02 -3.26
C PRO A 27 -22.93 40.02 -3.44
N GLY A 28 -22.63 38.73 -3.30
CA GLY A 28 -23.59 37.64 -3.46
C GLY A 28 -23.74 37.10 -4.89
N VAL A 29 -23.20 37.77 -5.91
CA VAL A 29 -23.14 37.22 -7.28
C VAL A 29 -21.95 36.27 -7.40
N THR A 30 -22.21 34.99 -7.65
CA THR A 30 -21.14 33.99 -7.86
C THR A 30 -20.78 33.86 -9.34
N LEU A 31 -19.54 33.43 -9.65
CA LEU A 31 -19.15 33.15 -11.02
C LEU A 31 -19.98 32.01 -11.63
N LEU A 32 -20.36 31.01 -10.83
CA LEU A 32 -21.23 29.92 -11.26
C LEU A 32 -22.61 30.42 -11.71
N ASP A 33 -23.21 31.37 -10.97
CA ASP A 33 -24.49 31.99 -11.37
C ASP A 33 -24.36 32.75 -12.69
N LEU A 34 -23.22 33.42 -12.92
CA LEU A 34 -22.96 34.14 -14.17
C LEU A 34 -22.73 33.18 -15.34
N VAL A 35 -22.02 32.07 -15.11
CA VAL A 35 -21.86 30.99 -16.09
C VAL A 35 -23.23 30.42 -16.47
N GLY A 36 -24.14 30.27 -15.52
CA GLY A 36 -25.52 29.84 -15.75
C GLY A 36 -26.37 30.80 -16.61
N ARG A 37 -25.92 32.04 -16.84
CA ARG A 37 -26.59 33.01 -17.75
C ARG A 37 -26.11 32.88 -19.20
N GLY A 38 -25.18 31.96 -19.48
CA GLY A 38 -24.58 31.78 -20.80
C GLY A 38 -23.60 32.89 -21.18
N ALA A 39 -23.01 32.76 -22.37
CA ALA A 39 -21.93 33.63 -22.83
C ALA A 39 -22.31 35.12 -22.88
N ASP A 40 -23.52 35.45 -23.37
CA ASP A 40 -23.99 36.84 -23.43
C ASP A 40 -24.21 37.44 -22.04
N GLY A 41 -24.85 36.69 -21.13
CA GLY A 41 -25.06 37.15 -19.76
C GLY A 41 -23.76 37.32 -18.97
N LEU A 42 -22.78 36.45 -19.19
CA LEU A 42 -21.44 36.59 -18.63
C LEU A 42 -20.76 37.85 -19.18
N ARG A 43 -20.75 38.03 -20.50
CA ARG A 43 -20.16 39.20 -21.16
C ARG A 43 -20.79 40.52 -20.69
N GLU A 44 -22.12 40.61 -20.67
CA GLU A 44 -22.84 41.80 -20.21
C GLU A 44 -22.51 42.16 -18.76
N ALA A 45 -22.46 41.16 -17.87
CA ALA A 45 -22.07 41.36 -16.48
C ALA A 45 -20.63 41.87 -16.36
N GLY A 46 -19.72 41.32 -17.15
CA GLY A 46 -18.31 41.71 -17.13
C GLY A 46 -18.08 43.11 -17.66
N GLU A 47 -18.68 43.46 -18.79
CA GLU A 47 -18.64 44.84 -19.31
C GLU A 47 -19.29 45.84 -18.34
N GLY A 48 -20.37 45.43 -17.67
CA GLY A 48 -21.01 46.20 -16.61
C GLY A 48 -20.07 46.48 -15.44
N ALA A 49 -19.35 45.45 -14.97
CA ALA A 49 -18.36 45.59 -13.91
C ALA A 49 -17.20 46.51 -14.31
N LEU A 50 -16.71 46.41 -15.54
CA LEU A 50 -15.64 47.30 -16.04
C LEU A 50 -16.09 48.77 -16.12
N ARG A 51 -17.36 49.03 -16.45
CA ARG A 51 -17.92 50.39 -16.51
C ARG A 51 -18.26 50.97 -15.13
N SER A 52 -18.80 50.15 -14.22
CA SER A 52 -19.28 50.61 -12.92
C SER A 52 -19.17 49.50 -11.87
N ALA A 53 -17.94 49.18 -11.48
CA ALA A 53 -17.66 48.15 -10.47
C ALA A 53 -18.26 48.52 -9.11
N SER A 54 -18.67 47.51 -8.34
CA SER A 54 -19.07 47.73 -6.93
C SER A 54 -17.87 48.10 -6.05
N ALA A 55 -16.69 47.61 -6.42
CA ALA A 55 -15.39 47.94 -5.87
C ALA A 55 -14.31 47.63 -6.92
N VAL A 56 -13.19 48.35 -6.84
CA VAL A 56 -11.97 48.02 -7.61
C VAL A 56 -10.89 47.69 -6.59
N VAL A 57 -10.30 46.50 -6.69
CA VAL A 57 -9.25 46.01 -5.78
C VAL A 57 -8.06 45.52 -6.59
N ARG A 58 -6.84 45.71 -6.09
CA ARG A 58 -5.66 45.19 -6.76
C ARG A 58 -5.57 43.69 -6.57
N LEU A 59 -5.18 42.97 -7.62
CA LEU A 59 -5.02 41.52 -7.63
C LEU A 59 -4.09 41.04 -6.50
N GLY A 60 -3.00 41.76 -6.25
CA GLY A 60 -2.02 41.43 -5.20
C GLY A 60 -2.49 41.71 -3.77
N ASP A 61 -3.61 42.41 -3.59
CA ASP A 61 -4.16 42.76 -2.26
C ASP A 61 -5.21 41.74 -1.78
N VAL A 62 -5.53 40.71 -2.59
CA VAL A 62 -6.58 39.73 -2.28
C VAL A 62 -6.07 38.29 -2.39
N LYS A 63 -6.73 37.36 -1.67
CA LYS A 63 -6.49 35.93 -1.85
C LYS A 63 -7.42 35.39 -2.93
N LEU A 64 -6.86 34.92 -4.05
CA LEU A 64 -7.64 34.21 -5.07
C LEU A 64 -8.14 32.86 -4.54
N MET A 65 -9.33 32.49 -5.01
CA MET A 65 -9.92 31.16 -4.87
C MET A 65 -9.95 30.50 -6.25
N ALA A 66 -10.31 29.22 -6.33
CA ALA A 66 -10.64 28.61 -7.62
C ALA A 66 -11.76 29.43 -8.30
N PRO A 67 -11.71 29.67 -9.64
CA PRO A 67 -12.74 30.45 -10.32
C PRO A 67 -14.16 29.94 -10.04
N ILE A 68 -14.35 28.62 -10.03
CA ILE A 68 -15.57 27.94 -9.59
C ILE A 68 -15.20 27.04 -8.41
N PRO A 69 -15.33 27.52 -7.15
CA PRO A 69 -14.90 26.74 -5.98
C PRO A 69 -15.69 25.45 -5.74
N ASN A 70 -16.94 25.40 -6.22
CA ASN A 70 -17.83 24.24 -6.06
C ASN A 70 -18.45 23.91 -7.42
N PRO A 71 -17.69 23.32 -8.37
CA PRO A 71 -18.24 22.95 -9.66
C PRO A 71 -19.29 21.84 -9.50
N PRO A 72 -20.37 21.79 -10.32
CA PRO A 72 -21.39 20.76 -10.20
C PRO A 72 -20.87 19.35 -10.48
N SER A 73 -19.91 19.22 -11.40
CA SER A 73 -19.16 17.98 -11.65
C SER A 73 -17.79 18.31 -12.21
N ILE A 74 -16.85 17.39 -12.01
CA ILE A 74 -15.53 17.41 -12.64
C ILE A 74 -15.34 16.07 -13.34
N ARG A 75 -15.05 16.12 -14.63
CA ARG A 75 -14.72 14.95 -15.44
C ARG A 75 -13.34 15.17 -16.02
N ASP A 76 -12.36 14.45 -15.50
CA ASP A 76 -11.01 14.60 -15.99
C ASP A 76 -10.73 13.54 -17.07
N SER A 77 -10.19 14.01 -18.19
CA SER A 77 -10.14 13.28 -19.46
C SER A 77 -8.73 12.79 -19.75
N LEU A 78 -8.55 11.95 -20.76
CA LEU A 78 -7.23 11.45 -21.16
C LEU A 78 -7.02 11.76 -22.65
N CYS A 79 -6.99 13.06 -22.97
CA CYS A 79 -6.92 13.52 -24.36
C CYS A 79 -5.54 13.36 -25.00
N PHE A 80 -4.49 13.18 -24.21
CA PHE A 80 -3.12 13.02 -24.68
C PHE A 80 -2.73 11.54 -24.63
N LEU A 81 -2.79 10.84 -25.76
CA LEU A 81 -2.40 9.44 -25.82
C LEU A 81 -0.90 9.28 -25.59
N GLU A 82 -0.09 10.30 -25.90
CA GLU A 82 1.34 10.28 -25.62
C GLU A 82 1.66 10.22 -24.11
N HIS A 83 0.88 10.92 -23.27
CA HIS A 83 0.97 10.79 -21.82
C HIS A 83 0.73 9.34 -21.39
N MET A 84 -0.30 8.69 -21.94
CA MET A 84 -0.59 7.28 -21.63
C MET A 84 0.55 6.34 -22.04
N ARG A 85 1.18 6.59 -23.19
CA ARG A 85 2.35 5.81 -23.65
C ARG A 85 3.55 6.00 -22.73
N ASN A 86 3.78 7.24 -22.26
CA ASN A 86 4.88 7.54 -21.35
C ASN A 86 4.65 6.88 -19.99
N CYS A 87 3.44 6.92 -19.44
CA CYS A 87 3.08 6.22 -18.21
C CYS A 87 3.23 4.70 -18.32
N GLN A 88 2.79 4.08 -19.43
CA GLN A 88 3.00 2.65 -19.67
C GLN A 88 4.50 2.30 -19.69
N ALA A 89 5.31 3.09 -20.37
CA ALA A 89 6.75 2.86 -20.45
C ALA A 89 7.42 2.99 -19.08
N ALA A 90 7.06 4.02 -18.31
CA ALA A 90 7.54 4.25 -16.96
C ALA A 90 7.24 3.07 -16.01
N LEU A 91 6.09 2.41 -16.23
CA LEU A 91 5.67 1.22 -15.47
C LEU A 91 6.18 -0.10 -16.07
N GLY A 92 7.08 -0.06 -17.07
CA GLY A 92 7.65 -1.25 -17.71
C GLY A 92 6.71 -1.98 -18.68
N ALA A 93 5.54 -1.41 -18.97
CA ALA A 93 4.49 -1.98 -19.81
C ALA A 93 4.53 -1.46 -21.26
N GLY A 94 5.72 -1.45 -21.90
CA GLY A 94 5.87 -1.03 -23.29
C GLY A 94 5.31 0.37 -23.60
N ARG A 95 5.01 0.65 -24.87
CA ARG A 95 4.37 1.91 -25.33
C ARG A 95 3.11 1.67 -26.16
N GLU A 96 2.67 0.42 -26.25
CA GLU A 96 1.56 0.04 -27.11
C GLU A 96 0.24 0.16 -26.34
N LEU A 97 -0.56 1.15 -26.74
CA LEU A 97 -1.91 1.32 -26.21
C LEU A 97 -2.87 0.32 -26.84
N ALA A 98 -3.76 -0.25 -26.03
CA ALA A 98 -4.87 -1.07 -26.52
C ALA A 98 -5.77 -0.30 -27.50
N ASP A 99 -6.36 -1.01 -28.48
CA ASP A 99 -7.25 -0.47 -29.51
C ASP A 99 -8.37 0.46 -28.96
N THR A 100 -8.86 0.17 -27.76
CA THR A 100 -9.90 0.96 -27.09
C THR A 100 -9.53 2.44 -26.93
N TRP A 101 -8.25 2.77 -26.69
CA TRP A 101 -7.77 4.16 -26.54
C TRP A 101 -7.98 5.01 -27.80
N TYR A 102 -8.03 4.37 -28.97
CA TYR A 102 -8.23 5.02 -30.26
C TYR A 102 -9.71 5.06 -30.68
N ARG A 103 -10.60 4.41 -29.92
CA ARG A 103 -12.02 4.25 -30.27
C ARG A 103 -12.94 5.14 -29.45
N ILE A 104 -12.60 5.40 -28.21
CA ILE A 104 -13.40 6.23 -27.30
C ILE A 104 -12.49 7.14 -26.47
N PRO A 105 -12.86 8.41 -26.26
CA PRO A 105 -12.17 9.26 -25.30
C PRO A 105 -12.44 8.76 -23.88
N ALA A 106 -11.38 8.53 -23.11
CA ALA A 106 -11.48 8.13 -21.72
C ALA A 106 -11.57 9.35 -20.81
N PHE A 107 -12.34 9.22 -19.73
CA PHE A 107 -12.40 10.18 -18.62
C PHE A 107 -12.83 9.45 -17.35
N TYR A 108 -12.54 10.05 -16.19
CA TYR A 108 -13.05 9.61 -14.89
C TYR A 108 -13.70 10.79 -14.14
N PHE A 109 -14.38 10.51 -13.04
CA PHE A 109 -14.98 11.54 -12.20
C PHE A 109 -14.00 11.92 -11.09
N ALA A 110 -13.55 13.17 -11.09
CA ALA A 110 -12.78 13.75 -9.99
C ALA A 110 -13.73 14.31 -8.92
N CYS A 111 -13.28 14.36 -7.66
CA CYS A 111 -14.10 14.77 -6.53
C CYS A 111 -14.23 16.31 -6.45
N PRO A 112 -15.42 16.91 -6.67
CA PRO A 112 -15.58 18.37 -6.58
C PRO A 112 -15.35 18.93 -5.17
N ALA A 113 -15.41 18.08 -4.14
CA ALA A 113 -15.22 18.49 -2.75
C ALA A 113 -13.75 18.77 -2.40
N THR A 114 -12.81 18.43 -3.27
CA THR A 114 -11.37 18.60 -3.04
C THR A 114 -10.75 19.68 -3.92
N VAL A 115 -11.57 20.58 -4.47
CA VAL A 115 -11.10 21.73 -5.25
C VAL A 115 -10.26 22.67 -4.37
N LEU A 116 -9.05 22.96 -4.85
CA LEU A 116 -8.10 23.91 -4.28
C LEU A 116 -8.02 25.16 -5.16
N GLY A 117 -7.84 26.32 -4.53
CA GLY A 117 -7.52 27.55 -5.24
C GLY A 117 -6.11 27.54 -5.83
N PRO A 118 -5.80 28.50 -6.73
CA PRO A 118 -4.55 28.53 -7.48
C PRO A 118 -3.29 28.70 -6.61
N TYR A 119 -3.46 29.15 -5.37
CA TYR A 119 -2.38 29.39 -4.40
C TYR A 119 -2.66 28.78 -3.03
N ASP A 120 -3.59 27.82 -2.96
CA ASP A 120 -3.80 27.05 -1.74
C ASP A 120 -2.70 25.98 -1.60
N ASP A 121 -2.42 25.58 -0.36
CA ASP A 121 -1.54 24.46 -0.07
C ASP A 121 -2.23 23.13 -0.50
N ALA A 122 -1.44 22.20 -1.04
CA ALA A 122 -1.94 20.90 -1.51
C ALA A 122 -1.55 19.79 -0.52
N PRO A 123 -2.50 19.00 0.00
CA PRO A 123 -2.17 17.90 0.90
C PRO A 123 -1.62 16.69 0.12
N ILE A 124 -0.60 16.03 0.67
CA ILE A 124 -0.24 14.66 0.27
C ILE A 124 -1.44 13.75 0.58
N ALA A 125 -1.81 12.85 -0.32
CA ALA A 125 -2.88 11.90 -0.06
C ALA A 125 -2.55 11.05 1.19
N PRO A 126 -3.48 10.85 2.14
CA PRO A 126 -3.23 10.04 3.32
C PRO A 126 -2.73 8.63 2.96
N GLY A 127 -1.53 8.28 3.42
CA GLY A 127 -0.90 6.97 3.17
C GLY A 127 -0.08 6.89 1.87
N SER A 128 -0.03 7.96 1.08
CA SER A 128 0.77 8.02 -0.15
C SER A 128 2.22 8.41 0.14
N ALA A 129 3.15 7.65 -0.41
CA ALA A 129 4.56 7.99 -0.56
C ALA A 129 4.89 8.48 -1.98
N TRP A 130 4.05 8.17 -2.98
CA TRP A 130 4.30 8.50 -4.39
C TRP A 130 3.38 9.64 -4.87
N GLN A 131 3.47 10.80 -4.20
CA GLN A 131 2.69 11.97 -4.54
C GLN A 131 3.24 12.66 -5.80
N ASP A 132 2.32 13.04 -6.69
CA ASP A 132 2.58 13.61 -8.00
C ASP A 132 1.62 14.77 -8.30
N PHE A 133 1.97 15.56 -9.33
CA PHE A 133 1.15 16.61 -9.93
C PHE A 133 0.94 16.30 -11.42
N GLU A 134 -0.07 16.90 -12.03
CA GLU A 134 -0.39 16.72 -13.43
C GLU A 134 -0.88 18.05 -14.01
N LEU A 135 -0.07 18.70 -14.85
CA LEU A 135 -0.45 19.97 -15.47
C LEU A 135 -1.39 19.76 -16.65
N GLU A 136 -2.55 20.40 -16.54
CA GLU A 136 -3.62 20.33 -17.51
C GLU A 136 -4.25 21.70 -17.80
N VAL A 137 -5.17 21.70 -18.76
CA VAL A 137 -6.14 22.77 -18.97
C VAL A 137 -7.54 22.19 -18.82
N ALA A 138 -8.49 23.01 -18.40
CA ALA A 138 -9.88 22.61 -18.32
C ALA A 138 -10.79 23.50 -19.15
N ALA A 139 -11.80 22.89 -19.76
CA ALA A 139 -12.93 23.56 -20.38
C ALA A 139 -14.13 23.58 -19.41
N VAL A 140 -14.86 24.70 -19.38
CA VAL A 140 -16.05 24.86 -18.54
C VAL A 140 -17.29 24.98 -19.40
N ILE A 141 -18.32 24.20 -19.09
CA ILE A 141 -19.62 24.27 -19.76
C ILE A 141 -20.38 25.53 -19.33
N GLY A 142 -20.92 26.30 -20.27
CA GLY A 142 -21.85 27.41 -19.99
C GLY A 142 -23.26 27.23 -20.53
N ALA A 143 -23.45 26.34 -21.51
CA ALA A 143 -24.77 26.00 -22.02
C ALA A 143 -25.14 24.56 -21.64
N SER A 144 -26.32 24.37 -21.03
CA SER A 144 -26.81 23.03 -20.73
C SER A 144 -27.11 22.26 -22.02
N GLY A 145 -26.83 20.96 -22.02
CA GLY A 145 -27.01 20.13 -23.21
C GLY A 145 -26.93 18.64 -22.90
N LYS A 146 -27.53 17.82 -23.76
CA LYS A 146 -27.52 16.35 -23.68
C LYS A 146 -27.40 15.80 -25.10
N ASP A 147 -26.68 14.69 -25.26
CA ASP A 147 -26.48 14.02 -26.56
C ASP A 147 -25.92 15.01 -27.62
N LEU A 148 -24.99 15.86 -27.19
CA LEU A 148 -24.42 16.94 -28.01
C LEU A 148 -23.58 16.38 -29.16
N THR A 149 -23.70 16.98 -30.34
CA THR A 149 -22.70 16.84 -31.40
C THR A 149 -21.38 17.50 -31.00
N VAL A 150 -20.27 17.16 -31.65
CA VAL A 150 -18.93 17.75 -31.39
C VAL A 150 -18.97 19.28 -31.51
N ASP A 151 -19.63 19.80 -32.54
CA ASP A 151 -19.76 21.24 -32.75
C ASP A 151 -20.61 21.94 -31.68
N GLU A 152 -21.68 21.30 -31.21
CA GLU A 152 -22.49 21.83 -30.11
C GLU A 152 -21.73 21.79 -28.78
N ALA A 153 -20.95 20.73 -28.56
CA ALA A 153 -20.10 20.57 -27.40
C ALA A 153 -19.00 21.65 -27.34
N GLU A 154 -18.29 21.91 -28.44
CA GLU A 154 -17.30 23.00 -28.52
C GLU A 154 -17.94 24.37 -28.27
N ARG A 155 -19.13 24.63 -28.86
CA ARG A 155 -19.88 25.88 -28.62
C ARG A 155 -20.42 26.01 -27.19
N ALA A 156 -20.59 24.92 -26.46
CA ALA A 156 -21.07 24.94 -25.09
C ALA A 156 -19.99 25.40 -24.09
N ILE A 157 -18.72 25.45 -24.50
CA ILE A 157 -17.61 25.89 -23.67
C ILE A 157 -17.65 27.42 -23.47
N ILE A 158 -17.74 27.86 -22.23
CA ILE A 158 -17.80 29.29 -21.86
C ILE A 158 -16.44 29.87 -21.48
N GLY A 159 -15.47 29.02 -21.17
CA GLY A 159 -14.12 29.45 -20.83
C GLY A 159 -13.20 28.29 -20.45
N TYR A 160 -11.93 28.66 -20.25
CA TYR A 160 -10.84 27.76 -19.93
C TYR A 160 -10.09 28.21 -18.68
N MET A 161 -9.47 27.28 -17.97
CA MET A 161 -8.62 27.55 -16.80
C MET A 161 -7.50 26.50 -16.69
N ILE A 162 -6.47 26.77 -15.86
CA ILE A 162 -5.47 25.76 -15.52
C ILE A 162 -6.15 24.74 -14.60
N PHE A 163 -5.78 23.48 -14.80
CA PHE A 163 -6.20 22.35 -13.99
C PHE A 163 -4.96 21.59 -13.54
N ASN A 164 -4.86 21.27 -12.25
CA ASN A 164 -3.84 20.37 -11.72
C ASN A 164 -4.52 19.18 -11.06
N ASP A 165 -4.23 17.98 -11.55
CA ASP A 165 -4.75 16.75 -10.97
C ASP A 165 -3.74 16.13 -9.98
N TRP A 166 -4.00 16.29 -8.67
CA TRP A 166 -3.07 15.76 -7.66
C TRP A 166 -3.20 14.25 -7.56
N SER A 167 -2.10 13.55 -7.83
CA SER A 167 -2.10 12.10 -8.01
C SER A 167 -1.26 11.38 -6.96
N ALA A 168 -1.83 10.39 -6.30
CA ALA A 168 -1.11 9.47 -5.41
C ALA A 168 -0.86 8.15 -6.13
N ARG A 169 0.31 8.00 -6.76
CA ARG A 169 0.56 6.94 -7.76
C ARG A 169 0.59 5.54 -7.17
N ASP A 170 1.00 5.39 -5.91
CA ASP A 170 0.97 4.13 -5.17
C ASP A 170 -0.47 3.67 -4.87
N LEU A 171 -1.30 4.58 -4.35
CA LEU A 171 -2.72 4.32 -4.12
C LEU A 171 -3.45 4.07 -5.44
N GLN A 172 -3.15 4.87 -6.48
CA GLN A 172 -3.69 4.72 -7.82
C GLN A 172 -3.37 3.34 -8.42
N GLN A 173 -2.13 2.87 -8.29
CA GLN A 173 -1.72 1.55 -8.75
C GLN A 173 -2.46 0.44 -8.01
N LEU A 174 -2.60 0.54 -6.69
CA LEU A 174 -3.29 -0.43 -5.85
C LEU A 174 -4.78 -0.51 -6.21
N GLU A 175 -5.47 0.63 -6.23
CA GLU A 175 -6.91 0.69 -6.52
C GLU A 175 -7.24 0.38 -7.97
N GLY A 176 -6.32 0.65 -8.90
CA GLY A 176 -6.44 0.27 -10.30
C GLY A 176 -6.67 -1.23 -10.51
N GLN A 177 -6.20 -2.08 -9.59
CA GLN A 177 -6.44 -3.52 -9.60
C GLN A 177 -7.92 -3.89 -9.44
N LEU A 178 -8.73 -3.01 -8.83
CA LEU A 178 -10.16 -3.23 -8.64
C LEU A 178 -10.98 -2.90 -9.90
N ALA A 179 -10.40 -2.17 -10.87
CA ALA A 179 -11.05 -1.80 -12.13
C ALA A 179 -12.39 -1.03 -12.00
N ILE A 180 -12.58 -0.28 -10.89
CA ILE A 180 -13.79 0.51 -10.61
C ILE A 180 -13.57 2.03 -10.59
N GLY A 181 -12.38 2.50 -10.99
CA GLY A 181 -12.03 3.92 -11.05
C GLY A 181 -10.75 4.23 -10.28
N GLN A 182 -10.44 5.53 -10.17
CA GLN A 182 -9.18 6.01 -9.60
C GLN A 182 -9.22 6.27 -8.09
N ALA A 183 -10.42 6.38 -7.50
CA ALA A 183 -10.70 6.49 -6.06
C ALA A 183 -9.67 7.34 -5.27
N LYS A 184 -9.07 6.80 -4.20
CA LYS A 184 -8.10 7.50 -3.32
C LYS A 184 -6.84 7.95 -4.05
N GLY A 185 -6.48 7.32 -5.18
CA GLY A 185 -5.41 7.76 -6.06
C GLY A 185 -5.57 9.19 -6.63
N LYS A 186 -6.80 9.73 -6.69
CA LYS A 186 -7.13 11.05 -7.27
C LYS A 186 -8.01 11.93 -6.36
N ASP A 187 -8.21 11.51 -5.12
CA ASP A 187 -9.19 12.10 -4.22
C ASP A 187 -8.59 13.23 -3.36
N SER A 188 -7.26 13.44 -3.39
CA SER A 188 -6.56 14.37 -2.50
C SER A 188 -6.68 15.84 -2.90
N GLY A 189 -6.91 16.13 -4.18
CA GLY A 189 -7.12 17.50 -4.61
C GLY A 189 -7.18 17.70 -6.12
N VAL A 190 -7.88 18.75 -6.53
CA VAL A 190 -7.81 19.32 -7.88
C VAL A 190 -7.58 20.81 -7.76
N THR A 191 -6.52 21.37 -8.33
CA THR A 191 -6.36 22.84 -8.34
C THR A 191 -6.94 23.43 -9.61
N LEU A 192 -7.78 24.46 -9.46
CA LEU A 192 -8.37 25.20 -10.58
C LEU A 192 -7.98 26.67 -10.51
N GLY A 193 -7.60 27.28 -11.63
CA GLY A 193 -7.41 28.73 -11.72
C GLY A 193 -6.21 29.15 -12.57
N PRO A 194 -5.58 30.31 -12.29
CA PRO A 194 -6.09 31.38 -11.41
C PRO A 194 -7.34 32.09 -11.97
N TYR A 195 -7.62 31.93 -13.26
CA TYR A 195 -8.69 32.64 -13.97
C TYR A 195 -9.58 31.68 -14.74
N LEU A 196 -10.86 32.03 -14.89
CA LEU A 196 -11.69 31.53 -15.98
C LEU A 196 -11.58 32.51 -17.15
N VAL A 197 -10.93 32.08 -18.24
CA VAL A 197 -10.65 32.91 -19.42
C VAL A 197 -11.62 32.57 -20.53
N THR A 198 -12.33 33.57 -21.06
CA THR A 198 -13.31 33.35 -22.14
C THR A 198 -12.62 33.05 -23.48
N PRO A 199 -13.28 32.29 -24.40
CA PRO A 199 -12.66 31.85 -25.65
C PRO A 199 -12.08 32.97 -26.52
N ASP A 200 -12.71 34.15 -26.55
CA ASP A 200 -12.27 35.32 -27.33
C ASP A 200 -10.87 35.82 -26.95
N GLU A 201 -10.46 35.70 -25.69
CA GLU A 201 -9.12 36.09 -25.23
C GLU A 201 -8.03 35.11 -25.70
N LEU A 202 -8.43 33.88 -26.01
CA LEU A 202 -7.54 32.80 -26.40
C LEU A 202 -7.50 32.59 -27.92
N GLU A 203 -8.33 33.29 -28.68
CA GLU A 203 -8.35 33.24 -30.14
C GLU A 203 -6.97 33.50 -30.77
N PRO A 204 -6.13 34.44 -30.27
CA PRO A 204 -4.76 34.61 -30.79
C PRO A 204 -3.87 33.36 -30.69
N HIS A 205 -4.23 32.39 -29.84
CA HIS A 205 -3.53 31.13 -29.63
C HIS A 205 -4.16 29.94 -30.37
N ARG A 206 -5.24 30.13 -31.16
CA ARG A 206 -5.77 29.06 -32.00
C ARG A 206 -4.92 28.82 -33.24
N ARG A 207 -4.62 27.56 -33.54
CA ARG A 207 -3.85 27.11 -34.71
C ARG A 207 -4.57 25.92 -35.32
N ASP A 208 -4.84 25.97 -36.62
CA ASP A 208 -5.55 24.90 -37.36
C ASP A 208 -6.85 24.43 -36.68
N GLY A 209 -7.61 25.39 -36.12
CA GLY A 209 -8.86 25.14 -35.41
C GLY A 209 -8.70 24.64 -33.97
N LYS A 210 -7.50 24.25 -33.54
CA LYS A 210 -7.21 23.80 -32.17
C LYS A 210 -6.71 24.93 -31.29
N LEU A 211 -6.97 24.84 -29.99
CA LEU A 211 -6.40 25.74 -29.01
C LEU A 211 -4.96 25.28 -28.69
N SER A 212 -3.96 26.09 -29.04
CA SER A 212 -2.53 25.77 -28.95
C SER A 212 -1.84 26.64 -27.91
N LEU A 213 -1.96 26.25 -26.63
CA LEU A 213 -1.32 26.93 -25.50
C LEU A 213 -0.01 26.24 -25.16
N GLN A 214 1.04 27.03 -24.94
CA GLN A 214 2.30 26.53 -24.38
C GLN A 214 2.16 26.37 -22.86
N VAL A 215 2.73 25.31 -22.31
CA VAL A 215 2.67 25.00 -20.86
C VAL A 215 4.06 24.69 -20.31
N SER A 216 4.26 24.95 -19.01
CA SER A 216 5.47 24.56 -18.29
C SER A 216 5.16 24.21 -16.84
N ALA A 217 5.75 23.13 -16.34
CA ALA A 217 5.62 22.67 -14.97
C ALA A 217 6.97 22.70 -14.25
N LEU A 218 6.98 23.27 -13.04
CA LEU A 218 8.18 23.39 -12.22
C LEU A 218 7.93 22.84 -10.81
N VAL A 219 8.96 22.20 -10.25
CA VAL A 219 9.02 21.81 -8.84
C VAL A 219 10.23 22.49 -8.22
N ASN A 220 10.03 23.25 -7.14
CA ASN A 220 11.09 24.01 -6.45
C ASN A 220 11.93 24.85 -7.44
N ASP A 221 11.24 25.58 -8.31
CA ASP A 221 11.82 26.43 -9.37
C ASP A 221 12.64 25.69 -10.44
N SER A 222 12.69 24.35 -10.40
CA SER A 222 13.31 23.51 -11.43
C SER A 222 12.25 23.02 -12.42
N GLU A 223 12.50 23.20 -13.72
CA GLU A 223 11.58 22.73 -14.75
C GLU A 223 11.57 21.21 -14.81
N ILE A 224 10.38 20.63 -14.68
CA ILE A 224 10.14 19.18 -14.82
C ILE A 224 9.77 18.85 -16.26
N GLY A 225 8.91 19.66 -16.88
CA GLY A 225 8.49 19.45 -18.25
C GLY A 225 7.77 20.65 -18.84
N SER A 226 7.69 20.65 -20.17
CA SER A 226 6.96 21.65 -20.96
C SER A 226 6.34 21.00 -22.17
N GLY A 227 5.27 21.60 -22.69
CA GLY A 227 4.51 21.01 -23.79
C GLY A 227 3.48 21.96 -24.37
N SER A 228 2.54 21.40 -25.13
CA SER A 228 1.45 22.19 -25.68
C SER A 228 0.13 21.42 -25.77
N THR A 229 -0.96 22.16 -25.63
CA THR A 229 -2.32 21.63 -25.75
C THR A 229 -2.71 21.26 -27.19
N ASP A 230 -1.90 21.59 -28.19
CA ASP A 230 -2.13 21.18 -29.59
C ASP A 230 -1.91 19.67 -29.82
N GLN A 231 -1.19 19.03 -28.91
CA GLN A 231 -0.91 17.59 -28.89
C GLN A 231 -2.11 16.72 -28.49
N MET A 232 -3.25 17.31 -28.15
CA MET A 232 -4.46 16.54 -27.87
C MET A 232 -4.87 15.70 -29.09
N ASP A 233 -4.96 14.39 -28.87
CA ASP A 233 -5.52 13.41 -29.80
C ASP A 233 -7.05 13.49 -29.83
N TRP A 234 -7.67 13.77 -28.67
CA TRP A 234 -9.10 14.03 -28.52
C TRP A 234 -9.35 15.49 -28.14
N SER A 235 -10.13 16.22 -28.92
CA SER A 235 -10.53 17.59 -28.58
C SER A 235 -11.56 17.64 -27.43
N PHE A 236 -11.65 18.78 -26.74
CA PHE A 236 -12.71 18.98 -25.76
C PHE A 236 -14.11 18.75 -26.35
N GLY A 237 -14.39 19.25 -27.56
CA GLY A 237 -15.65 18.98 -28.26
C GLY A 237 -15.96 17.49 -28.42
N GLU A 238 -14.98 16.65 -28.75
CA GLU A 238 -15.17 15.20 -28.87
C GLU A 238 -15.44 14.53 -27.52
N VAL A 239 -14.65 14.87 -26.49
CA VAL A 239 -14.82 14.30 -25.15
C VAL A 239 -16.16 14.71 -24.56
N ILE A 240 -16.52 15.99 -24.63
CA ILE A 240 -17.79 16.52 -24.11
C ILE A 240 -18.97 15.92 -24.87
N SER A 241 -18.88 15.79 -26.21
CA SER A 241 -19.90 15.10 -27.02
C SER A 241 -20.09 13.66 -26.53
N TYR A 242 -18.99 12.90 -26.38
CA TYR A 242 -19.03 11.53 -25.86
C TYR A 242 -19.63 11.46 -24.45
N ALA A 243 -19.18 12.33 -23.55
CA ALA A 243 -19.59 12.35 -22.15
C ALA A 243 -21.03 12.85 -21.95
N SER A 244 -21.62 13.55 -22.92
CA SER A 244 -23.02 14.01 -22.90
C SER A 244 -24.03 12.94 -23.33
N ARG A 245 -23.57 11.77 -23.79
CA ARG A 245 -24.45 10.67 -24.23
C ARG A 245 -25.31 10.17 -23.08
N GLY A 246 -26.61 10.34 -23.18
CA GLY A 246 -27.58 9.91 -22.18
C GLY A 246 -27.69 10.82 -20.94
N VAL A 247 -26.84 11.85 -20.80
CA VAL A 247 -26.75 12.70 -19.60
C VAL A 247 -26.76 14.19 -19.94
N THR A 248 -27.49 14.98 -19.15
CA THR A 248 -27.52 16.44 -19.30
C THR A 248 -26.33 17.07 -18.58
N LEU A 249 -25.45 17.71 -19.35
CA LEU A 249 -24.39 18.59 -18.86
C LEU A 249 -24.99 19.91 -18.38
N ARG A 250 -24.41 20.48 -17.33
CA ARG A 250 -24.90 21.68 -16.65
C ARG A 250 -23.87 22.80 -16.74
N PRO A 251 -24.31 24.07 -16.78
CA PRO A 251 -23.40 25.19 -16.66
C PRO A 251 -22.54 25.06 -15.39
N GLY A 252 -21.23 25.22 -15.54
CA GLY A 252 -20.23 25.02 -14.50
C GLY A 252 -19.60 23.64 -14.45
N ASP A 253 -20.10 22.64 -15.19
CA ASP A 253 -19.39 21.35 -15.34
C ASP A 253 -17.99 21.60 -15.89
N VAL A 254 -16.98 20.96 -15.28
CA VAL A 254 -15.56 21.12 -15.61
C VAL A 254 -15.06 19.86 -16.29
N PHE A 255 -14.40 20.02 -17.44
CA PHE A 255 -13.73 18.95 -18.16
C PHE A 255 -12.23 19.21 -18.17
N GLY A 256 -11.45 18.38 -17.48
CA GLY A 256 -9.98 18.39 -17.57
C GLY A 256 -9.52 17.78 -18.90
N SER A 257 -8.37 18.18 -19.40
CA SER A 257 -7.82 17.68 -20.67
C SER A 257 -7.11 16.34 -20.50
N GLY A 258 -6.75 15.95 -19.30
CA GLY A 258 -5.64 15.04 -19.09
C GLY A 258 -4.31 15.77 -19.18
N THR A 259 -3.29 15.12 -18.64
CA THR A 259 -1.96 15.68 -18.48
C THR A 259 -1.30 15.98 -19.82
N VAL A 260 -0.80 17.20 -19.96
CA VAL A 260 0.05 17.55 -21.10
C VAL A 260 1.35 16.73 -20.99
N PRO A 261 1.78 16.01 -22.04
CA PRO A 261 2.94 15.13 -21.97
C PRO A 261 4.16 15.82 -21.38
N THR A 262 4.94 15.09 -20.57
CA THR A 262 6.10 15.51 -19.77
C THR A 262 5.79 16.36 -18.53
N CYS A 263 4.59 16.88 -18.37
CA CYS A 263 4.23 17.78 -17.27
C CYS A 263 3.63 17.06 -16.05
N THR A 264 4.24 15.93 -15.67
CA THR A 264 3.98 15.14 -14.46
C THR A 264 5.25 14.37 -14.10
N LEU A 265 5.45 13.97 -12.83
CA LEU A 265 6.67 13.28 -12.42
C LEU A 265 6.73 11.85 -12.97
N ILE A 266 5.63 11.10 -12.97
CA ILE A 266 5.66 9.68 -13.34
C ILE A 266 6.24 9.41 -14.73
N GLU A 267 6.10 10.34 -15.69
CA GLU A 267 6.67 10.20 -17.03
C GLU A 267 8.20 10.24 -17.06
N HIS A 268 8.83 10.73 -15.99
CA HIS A 268 10.28 10.79 -15.82
C HIS A 268 10.83 9.60 -15.03
N LEU A 269 9.98 8.66 -14.60
CA LEU A 269 10.41 7.42 -13.96
C LEU A 269 10.92 6.44 -15.01
N SER A 270 12.14 5.93 -14.80
CA SER A 270 12.75 4.89 -15.64
C SER A 270 13.16 3.70 -14.78
N MET A 271 12.52 2.55 -15.00
CA MET A 271 12.86 1.31 -14.28
C MET A 271 14.30 0.83 -14.55
N THR A 272 14.92 1.28 -15.65
CA THR A 272 16.31 0.98 -16.00
C THR A 272 17.30 2.07 -15.59
N ASP A 273 16.81 3.22 -15.12
CA ASP A 273 17.63 4.37 -14.72
C ASP A 273 16.92 5.18 -13.61
N LEU A 274 16.81 4.57 -12.43
CA LEU A 274 16.12 5.18 -11.29
C LEU A 274 16.83 6.44 -10.76
N GLU A 275 18.12 6.59 -11.02
CA GLU A 275 18.89 7.77 -10.60
C GLU A 275 18.50 9.05 -11.36
N SER A 276 17.94 8.90 -12.57
CA SER A 276 17.46 10.01 -13.40
C SER A 276 16.12 10.59 -12.93
N PHE A 277 15.37 9.87 -12.09
CA PHE A 277 14.05 10.28 -11.63
C PHE A 277 14.19 11.46 -10.63
N PRO A 278 13.51 12.61 -10.85
CA PRO A 278 13.56 13.76 -9.94
C PRO A 278 13.02 13.47 -8.53
N GLY A 279 12.31 12.36 -8.35
CA GLY A 279 11.71 11.95 -7.10
C GLY A 279 10.24 12.37 -6.98
N TRP A 280 9.51 11.68 -6.10
CA TRP A 280 8.14 12.04 -5.74
C TRP A 280 8.09 13.27 -4.84
N LEU A 281 6.95 13.97 -4.87
CA LEU A 281 6.74 15.18 -4.06
C LEU A 281 6.76 14.86 -2.57
N ARG A 282 7.38 15.75 -1.80
CA ARG A 282 7.48 15.72 -0.35
C ARG A 282 6.84 16.96 0.27
N ALA A 283 6.51 16.87 1.54
CA ALA A 283 6.02 18.02 2.29
C ALA A 283 7.07 19.16 2.27
N GLY A 284 6.63 20.34 1.84
CA GLY A 284 7.47 21.52 1.65
C GLY A 284 7.81 21.82 0.19
N ASP A 285 7.66 20.85 -0.72
CA ASP A 285 7.88 21.10 -2.15
C ASP A 285 6.86 22.09 -2.71
N VAL A 286 7.30 22.90 -3.68
CA VAL A 286 6.46 23.89 -4.35
C VAL A 286 6.28 23.49 -5.81
N VAL A 287 5.04 23.30 -6.22
CA VAL A 287 4.67 23.06 -7.61
C VAL A 287 4.19 24.38 -8.23
N THR A 288 4.79 24.81 -9.34
CA THR A 288 4.38 26.00 -10.11
C THR A 288 4.02 25.58 -11.52
N LEU A 289 2.79 25.89 -11.94
CA LEU A 289 2.26 25.49 -13.25
C LEU A 289 1.86 26.72 -14.04
N ARG A 290 2.35 26.82 -15.28
CA ARG A 290 2.09 27.98 -16.15
C ARG A 290 1.45 27.52 -17.44
N VAL A 291 0.44 28.25 -17.87
CA VAL A 291 -0.20 28.04 -19.18
C VAL A 291 -0.37 29.39 -19.86
N GLN A 292 0.10 29.47 -21.10
CA GLN A 292 0.00 30.66 -21.94
C GLN A 292 -1.46 31.15 -22.00
N GLY A 293 -1.69 32.43 -21.74
CA GLY A 293 -3.02 33.04 -21.74
C GLY A 293 -3.85 32.80 -20.46
N LEU A 294 -3.65 31.67 -19.76
CA LEU A 294 -4.42 31.29 -18.56
C LEU A 294 -3.76 31.69 -17.23
N GLY A 295 -2.44 31.93 -17.21
CA GLY A 295 -1.74 32.45 -16.02
C GLY A 295 -0.85 31.41 -15.34
N GLU A 296 -0.78 31.47 -14.02
CA GLU A 296 0.07 30.63 -13.18
C GLU A 296 -0.66 30.20 -11.90
N THR A 297 -0.52 28.92 -11.53
CA THR A 297 -0.84 28.39 -10.19
C THR A 297 0.45 28.05 -9.45
N ARG A 298 0.44 28.16 -8.13
CA ARG A 298 1.59 27.82 -7.28
C ARG A 298 1.13 27.26 -5.94
N GLN A 299 1.40 25.99 -5.68
CA GLN A 299 0.95 25.28 -4.49
C GLN A 299 2.15 24.75 -3.67
N THR A 300 2.07 24.85 -2.34
CA THR A 300 3.03 24.18 -1.45
C THR A 300 2.44 22.85 -1.00
N VAL A 301 3.19 21.77 -1.15
CA VAL A 301 2.80 20.42 -0.72
C VAL A 301 2.88 20.32 0.80
N ARG A 302 1.87 19.75 1.44
CA ARG A 302 1.75 19.60 2.90
C ARG A 302 1.55 18.15 3.30
N ALA A 303 2.19 17.74 4.39
CA ALA A 303 1.95 16.45 5.00
C ALA A 303 0.48 16.33 5.44
N SER A 304 -0.10 15.14 5.27
CA SER A 304 -1.41 14.78 5.80
C SER A 304 -1.27 13.85 7.01
N ALA A 305 -2.36 13.71 7.76
CA ALA A 305 -2.43 12.72 8.83
C ALA A 305 -2.39 11.29 8.23
N PRO A 306 -1.82 10.31 8.95
CA PRO A 306 -1.85 8.91 8.50
C PRO A 306 -3.30 8.42 8.37
N PRO A 307 -3.58 7.52 7.41
CA PRO A 307 -4.93 7.02 7.20
C PRO A 307 -5.39 6.16 8.38
N VAL A 308 -6.68 6.24 8.71
CA VAL A 308 -7.31 5.36 9.71
C VAL A 308 -7.67 4.04 9.03
N ARG A 309 -7.26 2.91 9.62
CA ARG A 309 -7.53 1.57 9.08
C ARG A 309 -9.01 1.23 9.16
N VAL A 310 -9.60 0.78 8.05
CA VAL A 310 -11.04 0.50 7.96
C VAL A 310 -11.41 -0.89 8.50
N ASN A 311 -10.62 -1.95 8.22
CA ASN A 311 -10.75 -3.32 8.78
C ASN A 311 -9.46 -4.16 8.51
N ARG A 312 -9.31 -5.34 9.16
CA ARG A 312 -8.37 -6.38 8.67
C ARG A 312 -8.94 -6.93 7.35
N ALA A 313 -8.15 -6.96 6.29
CA ALA A 313 -8.60 -7.47 4.98
C ALA A 313 -9.08 -8.93 5.13
N PRO A 314 -10.16 -9.34 4.45
CA PRO A 314 -10.53 -10.75 4.41
C PRO A 314 -9.40 -11.53 3.74
N ALA A 315 -8.86 -12.54 4.42
CA ALA A 315 -7.83 -13.40 3.86
C ALA A 315 -8.38 -14.17 2.66
N ARG A 316 -7.55 -14.37 1.62
CA ARG A 316 -7.90 -15.14 0.41
C ARG A 316 -8.38 -16.55 0.74
N LEU A 317 -7.86 -17.11 1.82
CA LEU A 317 -8.31 -18.35 2.45
C LEU A 317 -8.87 -18.04 3.84
N PRO A 318 -10.03 -18.61 4.22
CA PRO A 318 -10.58 -18.39 5.54
C PRO A 318 -9.64 -18.97 6.61
N TYR A 319 -9.20 -18.14 7.55
CA TYR A 319 -8.37 -18.60 8.66
C TYR A 319 -9.22 -19.36 9.69
N THR A 320 -9.39 -20.65 9.43
CA THR A 320 -10.27 -21.55 10.17
C THR A 320 -9.57 -22.89 10.36
N ARG A 321 -9.73 -23.51 11.53
CA ARG A 321 -9.08 -24.79 11.84
C ARG A 321 -9.39 -25.85 10.78
N GLY A 322 -8.36 -26.44 10.18
CA GLY A 322 -8.51 -27.53 9.21
C GLY A 322 -7.55 -27.46 8.02
N LEU A 323 -7.77 -28.39 7.09
CA LEU A 323 -7.00 -28.53 5.85
C LEU A 323 -7.59 -27.69 4.73
N HIS A 324 -6.77 -26.85 4.10
CA HIS A 324 -7.16 -25.94 3.02
C HIS A 324 -6.33 -26.20 1.77
N ASP A 325 -7.00 -26.22 0.62
CA ASP A 325 -6.35 -26.25 -0.69
C ASP A 325 -5.79 -24.85 -1.00
N VAL A 326 -4.47 -24.76 -1.19
CA VAL A 326 -3.80 -23.47 -1.42
C VAL A 326 -3.29 -23.33 -2.85
N ALA A 327 -2.91 -24.43 -3.49
CA ALA A 327 -2.50 -24.50 -4.89
C ALA A 327 -2.60 -25.94 -5.42
N ASP A 328 -2.27 -26.16 -6.70
CA ASP A 328 -2.32 -27.49 -7.32
C ASP A 328 -1.53 -28.55 -6.52
N LYS A 329 -2.28 -29.46 -5.89
CA LYS A 329 -1.77 -30.51 -5.00
C LYS A 329 -0.86 -30.00 -3.87
N VAL A 330 -1.18 -28.82 -3.33
CA VAL A 330 -0.53 -28.25 -2.15
C VAL A 330 -1.61 -27.79 -1.17
N TRP A 331 -1.48 -28.20 0.09
CA TRP A 331 -2.43 -27.88 1.15
C TRP A 331 -1.74 -27.28 2.37
N ALA A 332 -2.47 -26.42 3.07
CA ALA A 332 -2.09 -25.88 4.37
C ALA A 332 -3.05 -26.41 5.44
N TRP A 333 -2.51 -26.97 6.51
CA TRP A 333 -3.23 -27.17 7.75
C TRP A 333 -3.12 -25.91 8.59
N THR A 334 -4.25 -25.31 8.98
CA THR A 334 -4.23 -24.07 9.75
C THR A 334 -4.88 -24.22 11.12
N LEU A 335 -4.36 -23.50 12.12
CA LEU A 335 -4.84 -23.51 13.51
C LEU A 335 -5.02 -22.08 14.06
N PRO A 336 -6.23 -21.49 13.96
CA PRO A 336 -6.50 -20.22 14.63
C PRO A 336 -6.44 -20.34 16.16
N ASP A 337 -6.03 -19.28 16.86
CA ASP A 337 -5.76 -17.93 16.35
C ASP A 337 -4.30 -17.67 15.94
N GLY A 338 -3.41 -18.66 16.02
CA GLY A 338 -1.98 -18.54 15.69
C GLY A 338 -1.13 -17.99 16.83
N GLY A 339 -1.65 -18.00 18.06
CA GLY A 339 -0.86 -17.73 19.26
C GLY A 339 0.07 -18.91 19.61
N TYR A 340 0.62 -18.88 20.82
CA TYR A 340 1.51 -19.93 21.33
C TYR A 340 1.03 -21.36 21.03
N GLY A 341 1.82 -22.12 20.26
CA GLY A 341 1.58 -23.53 19.97
C GLY A 341 0.53 -23.83 18.90
N TRP A 342 -0.14 -22.82 18.36
CA TRP A 342 -1.15 -22.95 17.32
C TRP A 342 -0.53 -22.74 15.93
N SER A 343 0.42 -23.61 15.59
CA SER A 343 1.16 -23.56 14.34
C SER A 343 0.37 -24.14 13.15
N ASN A 344 0.70 -23.65 11.96
CA ASN A 344 0.28 -24.23 10.69
C ASN A 344 1.29 -25.29 10.25
N ALA A 345 0.83 -26.18 9.37
CA ALA A 345 1.64 -27.20 8.72
C ALA A 345 1.26 -27.33 7.24
N GLY A 346 2.02 -28.11 6.47
CA GLY A 346 1.87 -28.21 5.02
C GLY A 346 1.84 -29.64 4.50
N LEU A 347 1.18 -29.85 3.35
CA LEU A 347 1.29 -31.08 2.57
C LEU A 347 1.52 -30.73 1.10
N VAL A 348 2.59 -31.28 0.53
CA VAL A 348 2.93 -31.16 -0.90
C VAL A 348 2.85 -32.55 -1.51
N SER A 349 2.03 -32.74 -2.53
CA SER A 349 1.84 -34.07 -3.14
C SER A 349 2.27 -34.11 -4.61
N GLY A 350 3.01 -35.16 -4.97
CA GLY A 350 3.38 -35.50 -6.34
C GLY A 350 2.62 -36.70 -6.88
N ASP A 351 3.24 -37.48 -7.75
CA ASP A 351 2.73 -38.77 -8.21
C ASP A 351 3.19 -39.89 -7.27
N GLY A 352 2.26 -40.41 -6.47
CA GLY A 352 2.50 -41.55 -5.57
C GLY A 352 3.35 -41.26 -4.32
N ALA A 353 3.70 -40.00 -4.05
CA ALA A 353 4.44 -39.59 -2.85
C ALA A 353 4.02 -38.18 -2.40
N SER A 354 4.16 -37.90 -1.11
CA SER A 354 3.93 -36.59 -0.51
C SER A 354 5.02 -36.21 0.49
N LEU A 355 5.29 -34.91 0.58
CA LEU A 355 6.10 -34.28 1.61
C LEU A 355 5.17 -33.61 2.64
N LEU A 356 5.35 -33.95 3.91
CA LEU A 356 4.77 -33.19 5.02
C LEU A 356 5.73 -32.05 5.40
N VAL A 357 5.19 -30.87 5.71
CA VAL A 357 5.96 -29.75 6.27
C VAL A 357 5.45 -29.53 7.69
N ASP A 358 6.30 -29.84 8.65
CA ASP A 358 6.06 -29.82 10.10
C ASP A 358 4.99 -30.77 10.64
N THR A 359 5.14 -31.12 11.91
CA THR A 359 4.06 -31.69 12.73
C THR A 359 3.55 -30.62 13.71
N LEU A 360 2.75 -30.99 14.71
CA LEU A 360 2.07 -30.02 15.58
C LEU A 360 2.46 -30.23 17.06
N PHE A 361 2.06 -29.28 17.89
CA PHE A 361 2.53 -29.14 19.28
C PHE A 361 2.20 -30.28 20.22
N ASP A 362 1.16 -31.03 19.91
CA ASP A 362 0.83 -32.25 20.63
C ASP A 362 0.39 -33.39 19.69
N LEU A 363 0.25 -34.57 20.29
CA LEU A 363 -0.13 -35.79 19.58
C LEU A 363 -1.58 -35.76 19.09
N ALA A 364 -2.47 -35.05 19.78
CA ALA A 364 -3.89 -35.00 19.43
C ALA A 364 -4.09 -34.16 18.15
N LEU A 365 -3.48 -32.97 18.11
CA LEU A 365 -3.48 -32.08 16.97
C LEU A 365 -2.84 -32.74 15.76
N THR A 366 -1.67 -33.36 15.94
CA THR A 366 -1.00 -34.05 14.83
C THR A 366 -1.83 -35.21 14.29
N ARG A 367 -2.48 -36.01 15.15
CA ARG A 367 -3.39 -37.08 14.69
C ARG A 367 -4.58 -36.53 13.91
N GLU A 368 -5.16 -35.41 14.34
CA GLU A 368 -6.26 -34.76 13.64
C GLU A 368 -5.83 -34.29 12.25
N MET A 369 -4.69 -33.61 12.15
CA MET A 369 -4.11 -33.17 10.88
C MET A 369 -3.87 -34.35 9.93
N LEU A 370 -3.17 -35.39 10.40
CA LEU A 370 -2.88 -36.58 9.59
C LEU A 370 -4.16 -37.29 9.14
N ALA A 371 -5.20 -37.33 9.99
CA ALA A 371 -6.50 -37.89 9.64
C ALA A 371 -7.20 -37.08 8.54
N ALA A 372 -7.12 -35.74 8.59
CA ALA A 372 -7.67 -34.87 7.56
C ALA A 372 -6.91 -34.97 6.23
N MET A 373 -5.60 -35.21 6.26
CA MET A 373 -4.75 -35.43 5.09
C MET A 373 -4.92 -36.83 4.46
N LYS A 374 -5.45 -37.80 5.22
CA LYS A 374 -5.59 -39.21 4.81
C LYS A 374 -6.22 -39.43 3.43
N PRO A 375 -7.29 -38.73 3.01
CA PRO A 375 -7.88 -38.92 1.68
C PRO A 375 -6.92 -38.62 0.52
N ILE A 376 -5.91 -37.77 0.76
CA ILE A 376 -4.84 -37.44 -0.20
C ILE A 376 -3.74 -38.48 -0.07
N THR A 377 -3.29 -38.75 1.16
CA THR A 377 -2.12 -39.62 1.41
C THR A 377 -2.40 -41.11 1.20
N ASP A 378 -3.66 -41.54 1.14
CA ASP A 378 -4.04 -42.88 0.69
C ASP A 378 -3.66 -43.14 -0.78
N ARG A 379 -3.52 -42.09 -1.60
CA ARG A 379 -3.10 -42.18 -3.01
C ARG A 379 -1.64 -41.82 -3.21
N ALA A 380 -1.14 -40.89 -2.41
CA ALA A 380 0.23 -40.40 -2.44
C ALA A 380 0.77 -40.37 -1.00
N PRO A 381 1.23 -41.51 -0.46
CA PRO A 381 1.68 -41.61 0.93
C PRO A 381 2.76 -40.58 1.27
N ILE A 382 2.79 -40.15 2.52
CA ILE A 382 3.88 -39.31 3.04
C ILE A 382 5.14 -40.18 3.02
N THR A 383 6.15 -39.77 2.26
CA THR A 383 7.45 -40.45 2.19
C THR A 383 8.53 -39.67 2.92
N ASP A 384 8.37 -38.35 2.98
CA ASP A 384 9.30 -37.41 3.56
C ASP A 384 8.55 -36.41 4.43
N ALA A 385 9.19 -35.92 5.49
CA ALA A 385 8.72 -34.79 6.27
C ALA A 385 9.88 -33.81 6.46
N LEU A 386 9.70 -32.52 6.12
CA LEU A 386 10.61 -31.47 6.57
C LEU A 386 10.13 -30.93 7.91
N ILE A 387 11.05 -30.83 8.87
CA ILE A 387 10.91 -30.03 10.08
C ILE A 387 11.63 -28.71 9.88
N THR A 388 10.88 -27.61 9.95
CA THR A 388 11.38 -26.27 9.63
C THR A 388 12.33 -25.75 10.69
N HIS A 389 12.02 -25.98 11.96
CA HIS A 389 12.83 -25.53 13.11
C HIS A 389 12.54 -26.37 14.36
N SER A 390 13.25 -26.11 15.46
CA SER A 390 13.36 -27.02 16.60
C SER A 390 12.22 -26.92 17.63
N ASN A 391 11.30 -25.96 17.50
CA ASN A 391 10.25 -25.77 18.50
C ASN A 391 9.26 -26.95 18.55
N GLY A 392 8.68 -27.15 19.74
CA GLY A 392 7.77 -28.26 20.00
C GLY A 392 6.54 -28.27 19.09
N ASP A 393 6.03 -27.09 18.72
CA ASP A 393 4.88 -26.91 17.84
C ASP A 393 5.11 -27.29 16.39
N HIS A 394 6.33 -27.73 16.06
CA HIS A 394 6.69 -28.26 14.75
C HIS A 394 7.23 -29.70 14.82
N THR A 395 7.55 -30.20 16.02
CA THR A 395 8.36 -31.43 16.22
C THR A 395 7.70 -32.51 17.08
N HIS A 396 6.83 -32.16 18.02
CA HIS A 396 6.30 -33.12 19.00
C HIS A 396 5.44 -34.22 18.37
N GLY A 397 4.85 -33.97 17.21
CA GLY A 397 4.06 -34.94 16.47
C GLY A 397 4.88 -35.95 15.66
N ASN A 398 6.20 -35.78 15.52
CA ASN A 398 7.05 -36.58 14.64
C ASN A 398 6.96 -38.09 14.88
N GLN A 399 6.76 -38.52 16.13
CA GLN A 399 6.62 -39.93 16.50
C GLN A 399 5.41 -40.62 15.86
N LEU A 400 4.43 -39.86 15.38
CA LEU A 400 3.20 -40.39 14.77
C LEU A 400 3.38 -40.71 13.28
N LEU A 401 4.46 -40.24 12.68
CA LEU A 401 4.82 -40.59 11.30
C LEU A 401 5.29 -42.04 11.27
N ASP A 402 4.90 -42.77 10.20
CA ASP A 402 5.34 -44.14 10.00
C ASP A 402 6.88 -44.23 9.99
N ALA A 403 7.44 -45.35 10.44
CA ALA A 403 8.89 -45.53 10.50
C ALA A 403 9.57 -45.48 9.11
N SER A 404 8.80 -45.69 8.03
CA SER A 404 9.27 -45.54 6.66
C SER A 404 9.35 -44.10 6.16
N VAL A 405 8.70 -43.14 6.85
CA VAL A 405 8.80 -41.71 6.51
C VAL A 405 10.18 -41.22 6.90
N ARG A 406 10.91 -40.62 5.96
CA ARG A 406 12.22 -39.99 6.23
C ARG A 406 12.02 -38.57 6.74
N ILE A 407 12.49 -38.29 7.96
CA ILE A 407 12.45 -36.94 8.53
C ILE A 407 13.71 -36.17 8.12
N ILE A 408 13.52 -34.97 7.58
CA ILE A 408 14.55 -34.06 7.09
C ILE A 408 14.53 -32.80 7.97
N ALA A 409 15.71 -32.32 8.39
CA ALA A 409 15.85 -31.03 9.08
C ALA A 409 17.20 -30.39 8.77
N ALA A 410 17.37 -29.10 9.02
CA ALA A 410 18.72 -28.53 9.00
C ALA A 410 19.59 -29.16 10.12
N THR A 411 20.91 -29.19 9.93
CA THR A 411 21.84 -29.79 10.92
C THR A 411 21.63 -29.19 12.31
N ASP A 412 21.62 -27.86 12.43
CA ASP A 412 21.47 -27.18 13.72
C ASP A 412 20.05 -27.35 14.29
N THR A 413 19.01 -27.49 13.44
CA THR A 413 17.66 -27.83 13.89
C THR A 413 17.65 -29.20 14.56
N ALA A 414 18.30 -30.20 13.95
CA ALA A 414 18.40 -31.54 14.53
C ALA A 414 19.24 -31.55 15.83
N GLU A 415 20.28 -30.74 15.91
CA GLU A 415 21.08 -30.56 17.13
C GLU A 415 20.26 -29.93 18.27
N GLU A 416 19.46 -28.90 17.98
CA GLU A 416 18.56 -28.29 18.96
C GLU A 416 17.46 -29.24 19.41
N ILE A 417 16.86 -30.04 18.51
CA ILE A 417 15.88 -31.07 18.89
C ILE A 417 16.50 -32.09 19.86
N ALA A 418 17.77 -32.46 19.66
CA ALA A 418 18.45 -33.45 20.50
C ALA A 418 18.80 -32.94 21.91
N HIS A 419 19.00 -31.62 22.06
CA HIS A 419 19.47 -31.00 23.31
C HIS A 419 18.47 -29.99 23.90
N GLY A 420 17.31 -29.85 23.26
CA GLY A 420 16.27 -28.90 23.60
C GLY A 420 15.55 -29.24 24.90
N MET A 421 14.58 -28.39 25.22
CA MET A 421 13.74 -28.58 26.40
C MET A 421 12.93 -29.89 26.28
N PRO A 422 13.02 -30.81 27.26
CA PRO A 422 12.19 -32.02 27.24
C PRO A 422 10.70 -31.66 27.32
N PRO A 423 9.81 -32.33 26.55
CA PRO A 423 8.37 -32.09 26.58
C PRO A 423 7.75 -32.21 27.99
N GLU A 424 8.32 -33.03 28.86
CA GLU A 424 7.88 -33.17 30.24
C GLU A 424 8.01 -31.87 31.04
N LEU A 425 8.98 -31.00 30.71
CA LEU A 425 9.13 -29.71 31.36
C LEU A 425 7.97 -28.77 31.02
N LEU A 426 7.44 -28.83 29.80
CA LEU A 426 6.24 -28.08 29.40
C LEU A 426 4.99 -28.58 30.15
N ALA A 427 4.86 -29.90 30.34
CA ALA A 427 3.80 -30.48 31.17
C ALA A 427 3.89 -30.01 32.65
N MET A 428 5.12 -29.86 33.17
CA MET A 428 5.35 -29.30 34.50
C MET A 428 4.99 -27.82 34.58
N VAL A 429 5.20 -27.02 33.51
CA VAL A 429 4.82 -25.60 33.45
C VAL A 429 3.30 -25.43 33.53
N GLN A 430 2.51 -26.34 32.94
CA GLN A 430 1.04 -26.30 33.03
C GLN A 430 0.50 -26.53 34.46
N THR A 431 1.23 -27.30 35.27
CA THR A 431 0.78 -27.76 36.59
C THR A 431 1.47 -27.06 37.77
N GLY A 432 2.65 -26.49 37.55
CA GLY A 432 3.46 -25.78 38.53
C GLY A 432 2.83 -24.46 39.02
N ASN A 433 3.29 -24.01 40.19
CA ASN A 433 2.99 -22.67 40.70
C ASN A 433 4.18 -21.75 40.41
N LEU A 434 4.05 -20.90 39.39
CA LEU A 434 5.05 -19.92 38.95
C LEU A 434 4.81 -18.53 39.56
N GLY A 435 3.97 -18.45 40.59
CA GLY A 435 3.56 -17.18 41.20
C GLY A 435 2.28 -16.60 40.58
N PRO A 436 1.79 -15.46 41.10
CA PRO A 436 0.45 -14.96 40.81
C PRO A 436 0.25 -14.43 39.38
N VAL A 437 1.32 -14.08 38.68
CA VAL A 437 1.27 -13.53 37.30
C VAL A 437 1.58 -14.62 36.26
N ALA A 438 2.72 -15.29 36.37
CA ALA A 438 3.14 -16.28 35.40
C ALA A 438 2.27 -17.57 35.40
N THR A 439 1.66 -17.94 36.53
CA THR A 439 0.78 -19.13 36.58
C THR A 439 -0.47 -18.99 35.70
N PRO A 440 -1.31 -17.93 35.82
CA PRO A 440 -2.45 -17.79 34.92
C PRO A 440 -2.02 -17.61 33.46
N TYR A 441 -0.96 -16.85 33.20
CA TYR A 441 -0.40 -16.63 31.85
C TYR A 441 -0.03 -17.95 31.14
N THR A 442 0.71 -18.82 31.82
CA THR A 442 1.13 -20.11 31.27
C THR A 442 -0.03 -21.09 31.11
N ARG A 443 -0.99 -21.11 32.04
CA ARG A 443 -2.19 -21.95 31.94
C ARG A 443 -3.09 -21.55 30.78
N GLU A 444 -3.23 -20.26 30.53
CA GLU A 444 -4.00 -19.75 29.40
C GLU A 444 -3.38 -20.16 28.05
N ARG A 445 -2.07 -20.00 27.89
CA ARG A 445 -1.38 -20.29 26.62
C ARG A 445 -1.18 -21.79 26.38
N PHE A 446 -0.78 -22.52 27.41
CA PHE A 446 -0.35 -23.91 27.25
C PHE A 446 -1.39 -24.92 27.72
N GLY A 447 -2.37 -24.55 28.54
CA GLY A 447 -3.31 -25.49 29.17
C GLY A 447 -4.26 -26.22 28.22
N HIS A 448 -4.28 -25.83 26.95
CA HIS A 448 -5.07 -26.46 25.89
C HIS A 448 -4.40 -27.70 25.27
N PHE A 449 -3.10 -27.87 25.47
CA PHE A 449 -2.30 -28.94 24.85
C PHE A 449 -2.05 -30.09 25.83
N ASP A 450 -1.91 -31.31 25.29
CA ASP A 450 -1.52 -32.49 26.06
C ASP A 450 -0.10 -32.93 25.72
N PHE A 451 0.86 -32.59 26.57
CA PHE A 451 2.26 -32.97 26.38
C PHE A 451 2.59 -34.38 26.89
N SER A 452 1.61 -35.14 27.40
CA SER A 452 1.86 -36.49 27.92
C SER A 452 2.15 -37.49 26.81
N GLY A 453 3.13 -38.38 27.05
CA GLY A 453 3.47 -39.46 26.12
C GLY A 453 4.20 -39.03 24.84
N ILE A 454 4.70 -37.79 24.79
CA ILE A 454 5.56 -37.32 23.71
C ILE A 454 6.96 -37.94 23.87
N GLU A 455 7.42 -38.61 22.81
CA GLU A 455 8.77 -39.12 22.62
C GLU A 455 9.35 -38.44 21.37
N VAL A 456 10.41 -37.66 21.55
CA VAL A 456 10.99 -36.87 20.45
C VAL A 456 11.61 -37.79 19.39
N ARG A 457 11.08 -37.73 18.17
CA ARG A 457 11.65 -38.37 16.97
C ARG A 457 12.39 -37.31 16.15
N ASN A 458 13.71 -37.47 16.04
CA ASN A 458 14.59 -36.53 15.35
C ASN A 458 14.77 -36.88 13.86
N ALA A 459 15.51 -36.05 13.12
CA ALA A 459 15.78 -36.18 11.71
C ALA A 459 16.59 -37.44 11.36
N ASP A 460 16.20 -38.07 10.26
CA ASP A 460 16.90 -39.19 9.62
C ASP A 460 17.94 -38.68 8.59
N LEU A 461 17.72 -37.47 8.05
CA LEU A 461 18.58 -36.79 7.09
C LEU A 461 18.73 -35.32 7.49
N THR A 462 19.96 -34.82 7.53
CA THR A 462 20.23 -33.41 7.76
C THR A 462 20.80 -32.71 6.52
N PHE A 463 20.65 -31.39 6.46
CA PHE A 463 21.27 -30.53 5.44
C PHE A 463 21.77 -29.21 6.06
N GLU A 464 22.71 -28.55 5.39
CA GLU A 464 23.35 -27.33 5.93
C GLU A 464 22.64 -26.05 5.46
N ARG A 465 22.58 -25.84 4.14
CA ARG A 465 22.03 -24.61 3.54
C ARG A 465 20.84 -24.86 2.62
N ASP A 466 21.02 -25.75 1.66
CA ASP A 466 19.99 -26.05 0.67
C ASP A 466 19.96 -27.55 0.37
N LEU A 467 18.75 -28.05 0.11
CA LEU A 467 18.51 -29.41 -0.34
C LEU A 467 17.31 -29.41 -1.28
N THR A 468 17.48 -29.89 -2.51
CA THR A 468 16.36 -30.15 -3.42
C THR A 468 15.98 -31.62 -3.35
N ILE A 469 14.69 -31.90 -3.18
CA ILE A 469 14.13 -33.26 -3.21
C ILE A 469 13.11 -33.41 -4.34
N ASP A 470 12.92 -34.66 -4.77
CA ASP A 470 11.85 -35.06 -5.67
C ASP A 470 10.72 -35.71 -4.86
N VAL A 471 9.52 -35.16 -4.98
CA VAL A 471 8.30 -35.69 -4.38
C VAL A 471 7.43 -36.19 -5.52
N GLY A 472 7.61 -37.45 -5.93
CA GLY A 472 6.81 -38.06 -6.99
C GLY A 472 6.86 -37.30 -8.32
N GLY A 473 8.06 -36.89 -8.76
CA GLY A 473 8.27 -36.10 -9.97
C GLY A 473 8.11 -34.58 -9.81
N ARG A 474 7.73 -34.10 -8.60
CA ARG A 474 7.66 -32.68 -8.27
C ARG A 474 8.93 -32.23 -7.55
N ARG A 475 9.57 -31.20 -8.08
CA ARG A 475 10.73 -30.55 -7.44
C ARG A 475 10.27 -29.75 -6.22
N VAL A 476 10.94 -29.95 -5.09
CA VAL A 476 10.77 -29.16 -3.87
C VAL A 476 12.13 -28.71 -3.37
N ASP A 477 12.28 -27.40 -3.14
CA ASP A 477 13.52 -26.80 -2.64
C ASP A 477 13.38 -26.50 -1.13
N LEU A 478 14.29 -27.05 -0.32
CA LEU A 478 14.38 -26.84 1.12
C LEU A 478 15.56 -25.89 1.38
N LEU A 479 15.32 -24.76 2.04
CA LEU A 479 16.34 -23.73 2.26
C LEU A 479 16.42 -23.40 3.75
N ASN A 480 17.59 -23.57 4.35
CA ASN A 480 17.88 -23.09 5.70
C ASN A 480 18.33 -21.62 5.62
N LEU A 481 17.52 -20.73 6.19
CA LEU A 481 17.73 -19.28 6.20
C LEU A 481 18.11 -18.76 7.59
N GLY A 482 18.25 -19.64 8.57
CA GLY A 482 18.68 -19.31 9.93
C GLY A 482 20.21 -19.11 10.06
N PRO A 483 20.69 -18.75 11.25
CA PRO A 483 19.91 -18.55 12.48
C PRO A 483 19.08 -17.27 12.43
N ALA A 484 17.83 -17.35 12.89
CA ALA A 484 16.89 -16.24 12.95
C ALA A 484 15.92 -16.42 14.13
N HIS A 485 14.84 -17.19 13.96
CA HIS A 485 13.92 -17.51 15.04
C HIS A 485 14.59 -18.47 16.01
N THR A 486 15.19 -19.55 15.51
CA THR A 486 16.02 -20.54 16.22
C THR A 486 17.43 -20.63 15.63
N ALA A 487 18.26 -21.61 16.04
CA ALA A 487 19.60 -21.76 15.47
C ALA A 487 19.60 -22.10 13.98
N ALA A 488 18.54 -22.75 13.47
CA ALA A 488 18.32 -22.93 12.04
C ALA A 488 16.83 -22.95 11.72
N ASP A 489 16.46 -22.23 10.67
CA ASP A 489 15.07 -21.98 10.30
C ASP A 489 14.93 -22.24 8.79
N SER A 490 14.25 -23.33 8.46
CA SER A 490 14.12 -23.82 7.10
C SER A 490 12.76 -23.46 6.49
N VAL A 491 12.77 -23.18 5.18
CA VAL A 491 11.57 -22.93 4.37
C VAL A 491 11.45 -23.96 3.24
N VAL A 492 10.22 -24.20 2.78
CA VAL A 492 9.91 -25.10 1.66
C VAL A 492 9.35 -24.30 0.51
N HIS A 493 10.05 -24.31 -0.63
CA HIS A 493 9.59 -23.69 -1.86
C HIS A 493 9.16 -24.75 -2.88
N VAL A 494 7.97 -24.57 -3.45
CA VAL A 494 7.36 -25.43 -4.48
C VAL A 494 7.18 -24.59 -5.75
N PRO A 495 8.19 -24.50 -6.63
CA PRO A 495 8.21 -23.50 -7.69
C PRO A 495 7.10 -23.64 -8.73
N ASP A 496 6.70 -24.87 -9.07
CA ASP A 496 5.65 -25.12 -10.07
C ASP A 496 4.26 -24.71 -9.57
N ALA A 497 4.04 -24.77 -8.26
CA ALA A 497 2.79 -24.37 -7.61
C ALA A 497 2.80 -22.92 -7.13
N GLY A 498 3.96 -22.25 -7.09
CA GLY A 498 4.11 -20.89 -6.56
C GLY A 498 3.81 -20.79 -5.06
N VAL A 499 4.19 -21.81 -4.27
CA VAL A 499 3.93 -21.87 -2.83
C VAL A 499 5.23 -21.87 -2.04
N LEU A 500 5.26 -21.08 -0.97
CA LEU A 500 6.31 -21.05 0.04
C LEU A 500 5.74 -21.37 1.42
N PHE A 501 6.30 -22.36 2.11
CA PHE A 501 6.06 -22.59 3.54
C PHE A 501 7.20 -21.96 4.33
N GLY A 502 6.88 -20.99 5.18
CA GLY A 502 7.87 -20.16 5.87
C GLY A 502 8.28 -20.65 7.26
N GLY A 503 7.56 -21.62 7.84
CA GLY A 503 7.71 -21.96 9.26
C GLY A 503 7.62 -20.71 10.15
N ASP A 504 8.31 -20.74 11.29
CA ASP A 504 8.33 -19.61 12.23
C ASP A 504 9.28 -18.49 11.81
N LEU A 505 9.75 -18.46 10.55
CA LEU A 505 10.23 -17.20 9.99
C LEU A 505 9.08 -16.23 9.69
N LEU A 506 7.83 -16.69 9.72
CA LEU A 506 6.64 -15.88 9.43
C LEU A 506 5.55 -16.04 10.50
N PHE A 507 5.22 -14.93 11.15
CA PHE A 507 4.08 -14.77 12.06
C PHE A 507 3.14 -13.68 11.52
N ILE A 508 1.97 -14.06 11.01
CA ILE A 508 1.07 -13.13 10.33
C ILE A 508 -0.03 -12.64 11.28
N GLY A 509 0.06 -11.38 11.70
CA GLY A 509 -0.85 -10.79 12.69
C GLY A 509 -0.59 -11.27 14.13
N CYS A 510 0.50 -12.00 14.34
CA CYS A 510 1.08 -12.39 15.63
C CYS A 510 2.51 -11.87 15.70
N THR A 511 2.98 -11.56 16.90
CA THR A 511 4.31 -11.00 17.13
C THR A 511 5.39 -12.08 16.97
N PRO A 512 6.37 -11.91 16.07
CA PRO A 512 7.53 -12.80 15.99
C PRO A 512 8.30 -12.84 17.31
N ILE A 513 8.96 -13.95 17.63
CA ILE A 513 9.81 -14.10 18.80
C ILE A 513 11.22 -14.52 18.39
N VAL A 514 12.25 -13.82 18.85
CA VAL A 514 13.65 -14.02 18.42
C VAL A 514 14.40 -14.77 19.51
N TRP A 515 14.44 -16.11 19.45
CA TRP A 515 15.18 -16.91 20.44
C TRP A 515 16.69 -16.89 20.19
N ALA A 516 17.10 -17.05 18.92
CA ALA A 516 18.51 -17.09 18.54
C ALA A 516 19.01 -15.75 17.96
N GLY A 517 18.32 -15.20 16.97
CA GLY A 517 18.78 -14.05 16.22
C GLY A 517 20.10 -14.29 15.47
N PRO A 518 20.80 -13.23 15.03
CA PRO A 518 20.44 -11.81 15.21
C PRO A 518 19.23 -11.39 14.37
N ILE A 519 18.55 -10.32 14.78
CA ILE A 519 17.38 -9.78 14.05
C ILE A 519 17.73 -9.45 12.59
N ALA A 520 18.95 -8.99 12.33
CA ALA A 520 19.41 -8.67 10.99
C ALA A 520 19.42 -9.90 10.05
N ASN A 521 19.71 -11.10 10.57
CA ASN A 521 19.65 -12.32 9.78
C ASN A 521 18.21 -12.66 9.39
N TRP A 522 17.26 -12.46 10.31
CA TRP A 522 15.84 -12.70 10.00
C TRP A 522 15.31 -11.69 8.96
N VAL A 523 15.75 -10.43 9.01
CA VAL A 523 15.46 -9.46 7.95
C VAL A 523 16.00 -9.95 6.60
N ALA A 524 17.23 -10.48 6.56
CA ALA A 524 17.81 -11.06 5.34
C ALA A 524 17.07 -12.33 4.89
N ALA A 525 16.58 -13.15 5.82
CA ALA A 525 15.74 -14.31 5.51
C ALA A 525 14.41 -13.88 4.86
N CYS A 526 13.79 -12.79 5.35
CA CYS A 526 12.62 -12.21 4.69
C CYS A 526 12.93 -11.73 3.27
N ASP A 527 14.08 -11.07 3.06
CA ASP A 527 14.52 -10.64 1.73
C ASP A 527 14.76 -11.83 0.79
N ALA A 528 15.35 -12.91 1.29
CA ALA A 528 15.54 -14.15 0.54
C ALA A 528 14.20 -14.80 0.16
N MET A 529 13.23 -14.85 1.08
CA MET A 529 11.88 -15.37 0.81
C MET A 529 11.12 -14.53 -0.23
N ILE A 530 11.22 -13.19 -0.17
CA ILE A 530 10.62 -12.30 -1.17
C ILE A 530 11.22 -12.56 -2.56
N ALA A 531 12.52 -12.82 -2.64
CA ALA A 531 13.22 -13.11 -3.90
C ALA A 531 12.82 -14.45 -4.55
N LEU A 532 12.15 -15.35 -3.82
CA LEU A 532 11.61 -16.59 -4.37
C LEU A 532 10.35 -16.35 -5.24
N ASP A 533 9.72 -15.17 -5.14
CA ASP A 533 8.57 -14.76 -5.95
C ASP A 533 7.36 -15.72 -5.85
N ALA A 534 7.14 -16.29 -4.67
CA ALA A 534 5.99 -17.15 -4.40
C ALA A 534 4.73 -16.30 -4.11
N PRO A 535 3.67 -16.37 -4.94
CA PRO A 535 2.44 -15.61 -4.72
C PRO A 535 1.59 -16.10 -3.54
N ILE A 536 1.86 -17.31 -3.03
CA ILE A 536 1.15 -17.92 -1.90
C ILE A 536 2.15 -18.32 -0.84
N VAL A 537 1.94 -17.83 0.38
CA VAL A 537 2.85 -18.03 1.51
C VAL A 537 2.07 -18.61 2.69
N VAL A 538 2.49 -19.77 3.17
CA VAL A 538 1.96 -20.44 4.36
C VAL A 538 2.91 -20.14 5.53
N PRO A 539 2.52 -19.27 6.48
CA PRO A 539 3.36 -18.95 7.63
C PRO A 539 3.30 -20.06 8.68
N GLY A 540 4.24 -20.09 9.62
CA GLY A 540 4.18 -20.94 10.81
C GLY A 540 3.00 -20.56 11.71
N HIS A 541 2.71 -19.25 11.84
CA HIS A 541 1.57 -18.77 12.63
C HIS A 541 0.74 -17.72 11.87
N GLY A 542 -0.58 -17.80 12.00
CA GLY A 542 -1.51 -16.84 11.38
C GLY A 542 -2.07 -17.30 10.03
N PRO A 543 -2.83 -16.44 9.33
CA PRO A 543 -3.47 -16.78 8.06
C PRO A 543 -2.47 -16.96 6.91
N VAL A 544 -2.81 -17.83 5.95
CA VAL A 544 -2.14 -17.89 4.64
C VAL A 544 -2.15 -16.51 3.99
N THR A 545 -1.01 -16.12 3.43
CA THR A 545 -0.72 -14.77 2.94
C THR A 545 0.02 -14.82 1.60
N ASP A 546 0.68 -13.74 1.25
CA ASP A 546 1.43 -13.48 0.03
C ASP A 546 2.73 -12.71 0.39
N PRO A 547 3.51 -12.19 -0.57
CA PRO A 547 4.72 -11.42 -0.27
C PRO A 547 4.52 -10.20 0.65
N ASP A 548 3.32 -9.63 0.75
CA ASP A 548 3.06 -8.51 1.67
C ASP A 548 3.08 -8.97 3.14
N GLY A 549 2.69 -10.21 3.41
CA GLY A 549 2.85 -10.81 4.74
C GLY A 549 4.32 -10.90 5.16
N ILE A 550 5.21 -11.27 4.23
CA ILE A 550 6.67 -11.31 4.49
C ILE A 550 7.19 -9.89 4.74
N ARG A 551 6.76 -8.92 3.95
CA ARG A 551 7.13 -7.51 4.14
C ARG A 551 6.67 -6.96 5.49
N ALA A 552 5.50 -7.37 5.97
CA ALA A 552 5.00 -6.97 7.28
C ALA A 552 5.88 -7.52 8.42
N VAL A 553 6.27 -8.80 8.37
CA VAL A 553 7.20 -9.39 9.36
C VAL A 553 8.56 -8.71 9.32
N ARG A 554 9.11 -8.49 8.11
CA ARG A 554 10.35 -7.74 7.91
C ARG A 554 10.28 -6.32 8.50
N GLY A 555 9.16 -5.62 8.28
CA GLY A 555 8.90 -4.29 8.81
C GLY A 555 8.87 -4.26 10.34
N TYR A 556 8.19 -5.23 10.95
CA TYR A 556 8.18 -5.41 12.41
C TYR A 556 9.60 -5.57 12.98
N LEU A 557 10.40 -6.47 12.39
CA LEU A 557 11.76 -6.76 12.84
C LEU A 557 12.66 -5.52 12.74
N ALA A 558 12.57 -4.79 11.63
CA ALA A 558 13.29 -3.53 11.43
C ALA A 558 12.86 -2.46 12.45
N HIS A 559 11.56 -2.32 12.68
CA HIS A 559 11.00 -1.38 13.66
C HIS A 559 11.48 -1.67 15.08
N VAL A 560 11.40 -2.92 15.53
CA VAL A 560 11.87 -3.31 16.88
C VAL A 560 13.37 -3.09 17.01
N ALA A 561 14.17 -3.42 15.99
CA ALA A 561 15.60 -3.16 16.00
C ALA A 561 15.90 -1.66 16.14
N GLU A 562 15.24 -0.81 15.34
CA GLU A 562 15.43 0.64 15.37
C GLU A 562 15.05 1.25 16.73
N GLN A 563 13.87 0.89 17.26
CA GLN A 563 13.40 1.37 18.56
C GLN A 563 14.32 0.93 19.69
N THR A 564 14.77 -0.33 19.65
CA THR A 564 15.69 -0.88 20.64
C THR A 564 17.04 -0.17 20.61
N GLU A 565 17.62 0.03 19.42
CA GLU A 565 18.88 0.77 19.27
C GLU A 565 18.75 2.24 19.70
N ALA A 566 17.61 2.86 19.46
CA ALA A 566 17.32 4.21 19.93
C ALA A 566 17.23 4.28 21.46
N ALA A 567 16.63 3.29 22.10
CA ALA A 567 16.59 3.16 23.57
C ALA A 567 17.99 2.94 24.15
N HIS A 568 18.79 2.05 23.55
CA HIS A 568 20.18 1.80 23.94
C HIS A 568 21.04 3.07 23.82
N ARG A 569 20.90 3.85 22.73
CA ARG A 569 21.60 5.15 22.58
C ARG A 569 21.23 6.17 23.66
N LYS A 570 20.06 6.05 24.29
CA LYS A 570 19.63 6.88 25.43
C LYS A 570 20.15 6.38 26.78
N GLY A 571 20.88 5.26 26.80
CA GLY A 571 21.43 4.66 28.01
C GLY A 571 20.41 3.91 28.86
N LEU A 572 19.27 3.51 28.28
CA LEU A 572 18.30 2.66 28.97
C LEU A 572 18.84 1.23 29.05
N SER A 573 18.59 0.54 30.17
CA SER A 573 18.79 -0.91 30.24
C SER A 573 17.80 -1.65 29.33
N TRP A 574 18.12 -2.89 28.95
CA TRP A 574 17.25 -3.68 28.08
C TRP A 574 15.84 -3.87 28.67
N ALA A 575 15.72 -4.00 29.99
CA ALA A 575 14.43 -4.13 30.66
C ALA A 575 13.61 -2.83 30.62
N GLU A 576 14.25 -1.68 30.79
CA GLU A 576 13.60 -0.36 30.64
C GLU A 576 13.20 -0.10 29.19
N ALA A 577 14.04 -0.50 28.22
CA ALA A 577 13.74 -0.41 26.81
C ALA A 577 12.51 -1.27 26.45
N ALA A 578 12.45 -2.52 26.93
CA ALA A 578 11.30 -3.39 26.70
C ALA A 578 10.01 -2.83 27.32
N ASP A 579 10.09 -2.19 28.50
CA ASP A 579 8.92 -1.58 29.16
C ASP A 579 8.51 -0.22 28.56
N THR A 580 9.30 0.36 27.65
CA THR A 580 9.01 1.67 27.02
C THR A 580 8.95 1.62 25.50
N ILE A 581 9.12 0.44 24.90
CA ILE A 581 9.12 0.27 23.45
C ILE A 581 7.77 0.64 22.85
N ASP A 582 7.81 1.47 21.81
CA ASP A 582 6.65 1.79 20.99
C ASP A 582 6.58 0.78 19.84
N LEU A 583 5.53 -0.04 19.81
CA LEU A 583 5.31 -1.02 18.74
C LEU A 583 4.63 -0.41 17.50
N GLY A 584 4.23 0.87 17.54
CA GLY A 584 3.63 1.57 16.40
C GLY A 584 2.42 0.81 15.84
N GLU A 585 2.44 0.57 14.53
CA GLU A 585 1.36 -0.16 13.84
C GLU A 585 1.23 -1.64 14.25
N TYR A 586 2.26 -2.21 14.87
CA TYR A 586 2.32 -3.62 15.29
C TYR A 586 1.73 -3.85 16.69
N ALA A 587 1.37 -2.79 17.42
CA ALA A 587 0.83 -2.90 18.78
C ALA A 587 -0.45 -3.75 18.90
N GLY A 588 -1.20 -3.92 17.80
CA GLY A 588 -2.41 -4.73 17.72
C GLY A 588 -2.20 -6.17 17.25
N TRP A 589 -0.95 -6.65 17.16
CA TRP A 589 -0.64 -8.04 16.85
C TRP A 589 -0.81 -8.92 18.09
N LEU A 590 -1.20 -10.18 17.88
CA LEU A 590 -1.33 -11.17 18.95
C LEU A 590 0.03 -11.39 19.65
N ASP A 591 -0.01 -11.74 20.94
CA ASP A 591 1.17 -12.05 21.76
C ASP A 591 2.24 -10.93 21.77
N ALA A 592 1.81 -9.67 21.86
CA ALA A 592 2.70 -8.50 21.85
C ALA A 592 3.82 -8.55 22.90
N GLU A 593 3.63 -9.28 24.00
CA GLU A 593 4.63 -9.48 25.04
C GLU A 593 5.91 -10.20 24.56
N ARG A 594 5.88 -10.88 23.41
CA ARG A 594 7.07 -11.44 22.73
C ARG A 594 8.14 -10.38 22.44
N VAL A 595 7.76 -9.11 22.36
CA VAL A 595 8.71 -7.99 22.23
C VAL A 595 9.77 -7.98 23.34
N VAL A 596 9.47 -8.47 24.55
CA VAL A 596 10.45 -8.55 25.66
C VAL A 596 11.66 -9.38 25.25
N VAL A 597 11.43 -10.53 24.61
CA VAL A 597 12.48 -11.41 24.13
C VAL A 597 13.24 -10.77 22.98
N ASN A 598 12.54 -10.10 22.06
CA ASN A 598 13.16 -9.45 20.91
C ASN A 598 14.09 -8.30 21.32
N VAL A 599 13.65 -7.46 22.27
CA VAL A 599 14.46 -6.39 22.84
C VAL A 599 15.65 -6.96 23.60
N TYR A 600 15.42 -7.98 24.44
CA TYR A 600 16.48 -8.67 25.18
C TYR A 600 17.56 -9.21 24.23
N GLN A 601 17.15 -9.93 23.18
CA GLN A 601 18.07 -10.55 22.24
C GLN A 601 18.83 -9.48 21.44
N LYS A 602 18.16 -8.40 21.03
CA LYS A 602 18.82 -7.27 20.38
C LYS A 602 19.83 -6.57 21.29
N TYR A 603 19.56 -6.46 22.59
CA TYR A 603 20.56 -5.95 23.54
C TYR A 603 21.76 -6.88 23.68
N ARG A 604 21.59 -8.20 23.61
CA ARG A 604 22.72 -9.13 23.57
C ARG A 604 23.58 -8.98 22.32
N GLU A 605 23.00 -8.59 21.18
CA GLU A 605 23.77 -8.24 19.98
C GLU A 605 24.61 -6.98 20.17
N LEU A 606 24.08 -5.97 20.87
CA LEU A 606 24.72 -4.68 21.11
C LEU A 606 25.76 -4.74 22.25
N GLU A 607 25.46 -5.52 23.28
CA GLU A 607 26.22 -5.69 24.52
C GLU A 607 26.47 -7.19 24.77
N PRO A 608 27.55 -7.76 24.21
CA PRO A 608 27.84 -9.20 24.31
C PRO A 608 28.00 -9.74 25.74
N ASP A 609 28.28 -8.86 26.71
CA ASP A 609 28.40 -9.21 28.13
C ASP A 609 27.02 -9.30 28.84
N THR A 610 25.92 -9.03 28.14
CA THR A 610 24.55 -9.17 28.68
C THR A 610 24.31 -10.62 29.11
N PRO A 611 23.92 -10.88 30.37
CA PRO A 611 23.74 -12.24 30.87
C PRO A 611 22.73 -13.05 30.05
N GLN A 612 23.08 -14.30 29.75
CA GLN A 612 22.15 -15.25 29.14
C GLN A 612 21.09 -15.67 30.17
N LEU A 613 19.82 -15.46 29.84
CA LEU A 613 18.68 -15.84 30.64
C LEU A 613 18.10 -17.14 30.13
N GLU A 614 17.61 -17.96 31.07
CA GLU A 614 16.86 -19.17 30.76
C GLU A 614 15.50 -18.82 30.13
N ALA A 615 15.01 -19.66 29.21
CA ALA A 615 13.74 -19.45 28.52
C ALA A 615 12.57 -19.22 29.49
N MET A 616 12.55 -19.94 30.62
CA MET A 616 11.52 -19.77 31.66
C MET A 616 11.57 -18.40 32.35
N ALA A 617 12.76 -17.81 32.52
CA ALA A 617 12.89 -16.48 33.09
C ALA A 617 12.32 -15.43 32.12
N LEU A 618 12.63 -15.54 30.83
CA LEU A 618 12.07 -14.68 29.79
C LEU A 618 10.54 -14.80 29.73
N LEU A 619 10.00 -16.02 29.80
CA LEU A 619 8.56 -16.26 29.81
C LEU A 619 7.85 -15.57 30.99
N VAL A 620 8.45 -15.58 32.18
CA VAL A 620 7.93 -14.86 33.36
C VAL A 620 7.96 -13.34 33.11
N MET A 621 9.03 -12.82 32.51
CA MET A 621 9.13 -11.39 32.19
C MET A 621 8.12 -10.94 31.13
N GLN A 622 7.81 -11.79 30.16
CA GLN A 622 6.72 -11.56 29.21
C GLN A 622 5.36 -11.49 29.92
N ALA A 623 5.09 -12.41 30.85
CA ALA A 623 3.87 -12.40 31.65
C ALA A 623 3.75 -11.11 32.48
N ASP A 624 4.83 -10.68 33.12
CA ASP A 624 4.88 -9.43 33.89
C ASP A 624 4.69 -8.19 33.00
N TRP A 625 5.28 -8.20 31.79
CA TRP A 625 5.12 -7.12 30.82
C TRP A 625 3.66 -6.98 30.37
N LEU A 626 3.00 -8.10 30.07
CA LEU A 626 1.60 -8.13 29.66
C LEU A 626 0.67 -7.66 30.78
N ALA A 627 0.89 -8.18 32.01
CA ALA A 627 0.07 -7.83 33.17
C ALA A 627 0.11 -6.33 33.53
N LYS A 628 1.18 -5.61 33.17
CA LYS A 628 1.26 -4.15 33.35
C LYS A 628 0.37 -3.37 32.38
N ARG A 629 -0.13 -3.99 31.30
CA ARG A 629 -0.73 -3.32 30.13
C ARG A 629 -2.21 -3.61 29.90
N GLY A 630 -2.80 -4.50 30.71
CA GLY A 630 -4.25 -4.77 30.70
C GLY A 630 -4.52 -6.24 30.44
#